data_AF-A0A954RIU2-F1
#
_entry.id   AF-A0A954RIU2-F1
#
_cell.length_a   1.000
_cell.length_b   1.000
_cell.length_c   1.000
_cell.angle_alpha   90.00
_cell.angle_beta   90.00
_cell.angle_gamma   90.00
#
_symmetry.space_group_name_H-M   'P 1'
#
loop_
_entity.id
_entity.type
_entity.pdbx_description
1 polymer ?
#
loop_
_entity_poly.entity_id
_entity_poly.type
_entity_poly.pdbx_seq_one_letter_code
_entity_poly.pdbx_strand_id
1 'polypeptide(L)'
;MAFLIGTDEAGYGPNLGPLVIAASVWHVPGDDCDVDLYQSLSPWITSGSPSPSRSRSGSPRHADKSLDTTGVARAGDELPLCVADSKRVYRPGGGLQGLERGVLSAAAALFDTTANDWLELLAQLCPDAASQSRTLPWHQRHNPSIPTAISPQQLAADRSRWRQLGEATGIRLVALRAAMIFPEDFNRDVARLNSKGLLLSETTLDLVADCVTPLSQEPIRIVCDKHGGRNHYGALLQSRFNAGLVRVATEGRQLSQYDVGTSDQPIEIRFQVGGESFMPSALASMTAKYLRELAMAAFNAFWQEKVAGLRPTAGYPVDALRFRHDIEHQRRSLRIPLETLWRDR
;
A
#
# COMPACT_ATOMS: atom_id res chain seq x y z
N MET A 1 -21.55 -9.86 -11.28
CA MET A 1 -20.12 -9.69 -10.97
C MET A 1 -19.96 -8.30 -10.41
N ALA A 2 -18.96 -8.06 -9.56
CA ALA A 2 -18.75 -6.76 -8.93
C ALA A 2 -17.28 -6.43 -8.79
N PHE A 3 -16.97 -5.14 -8.64
CA PHE A 3 -15.64 -4.67 -8.33
C PHE A 3 -15.54 -4.15 -6.88
N LEU A 4 -14.48 -4.55 -6.21
CA LEU A 4 -14.11 -4.07 -4.89
C LEU A 4 -12.81 -3.26 -4.99
N ILE A 5 -12.86 -1.99 -4.60
CA ILE A 5 -11.72 -1.07 -4.63
C ILE A 5 -11.40 -0.65 -3.21
N GLY A 6 -10.17 -0.89 -2.77
CA GLY A 6 -9.68 -0.42 -1.48
C GLY A 6 -8.52 0.54 -1.66
N THR A 7 -8.50 1.61 -0.86
CA THR A 7 -7.38 2.57 -0.84
C THR A 7 -6.84 2.77 0.57
N ASP A 8 -5.56 3.07 0.65
CA ASP A 8 -4.90 3.53 1.89
C ASP A 8 -3.64 4.35 1.54
N GLU A 9 -3.09 5.07 2.53
CA GLU A 9 -1.91 5.89 2.36
C GLU A 9 -0.76 5.58 3.34
N ALA A 10 0.45 5.94 2.93
CA ALA A 10 1.63 5.92 3.76
C ALA A 10 2.37 7.25 3.64
N GLY A 11 2.83 7.77 4.79
CA GLY A 11 3.65 8.97 4.80
C GLY A 11 2.85 10.27 4.77
N TYR A 12 1.65 10.33 5.34
CA TYR A 12 0.91 11.59 5.47
C TYR A 12 1.56 12.58 6.48
N GLY A 13 1.96 12.10 7.66
CA GLY A 13 2.54 12.93 8.73
C GLY A 13 4.03 13.35 8.63
N PRO A 14 4.95 12.57 8.01
CA PRO A 14 6.38 12.89 7.92
C PRO A 14 6.70 14.26 7.26
N ASN A 15 7.86 14.84 7.56
CA ASN A 15 8.44 15.94 6.78
C ASN A 15 9.32 15.45 5.63
N LEU A 16 9.98 14.30 5.79
CA LEU A 16 10.86 13.72 4.77
C LEU A 16 10.20 12.54 4.06
N GLY A 17 10.53 12.40 2.78
CA GLY A 17 10.03 11.34 1.90
C GLY A 17 8.66 11.64 1.29
N PRO A 18 8.21 10.77 0.38
CA PRO A 18 6.94 10.96 -0.32
C PRO A 18 5.73 10.67 0.56
N LEU A 19 4.60 11.29 0.22
CA LEU A 19 3.27 10.74 0.48
C LEU A 19 2.98 9.70 -0.61
N VAL A 20 2.55 8.51 -0.22
CA VAL A 20 2.14 7.46 -1.16
C VAL A 20 0.70 7.09 -0.86
N ILE A 21 -0.14 7.07 -1.88
CA ILE A 21 -1.52 6.59 -1.82
C ILE A 21 -1.60 5.42 -2.77
N ALA A 22 -2.23 4.32 -2.37
CA ALA A 22 -2.38 3.15 -3.22
C ALA A 22 -3.84 2.73 -3.32
N ALA A 23 -4.15 2.01 -4.40
CA ALA A 23 -5.44 1.42 -4.67
C ALA A 23 -5.25 -0.03 -5.15
N SER A 24 -6.06 -0.96 -4.64
CA SER A 24 -6.18 -2.30 -5.20
C SER A 24 -7.62 -2.54 -5.66
N VAL A 25 -7.77 -3.13 -6.85
CA VAL A 25 -9.04 -3.37 -7.51
C VAL A 25 -9.22 -4.86 -7.72
N TRP A 26 -10.35 -5.39 -7.26
CA TRP A 26 -10.66 -6.80 -7.28
C TRP A 26 -11.96 -7.04 -8.02
N HIS A 27 -11.97 -8.06 -8.87
CA HIS A 27 -13.18 -8.56 -9.51
C HIS A 27 -13.67 -9.79 -8.75
N VAL A 28 -14.93 -9.80 -8.36
CA VAL A 28 -15.55 -10.90 -7.61
C VAL A 28 -16.71 -11.51 -8.42
N PRO A 29 -16.89 -12.85 -8.35
CA PRO A 29 -18.04 -13.50 -8.97
C PRO A 29 -19.33 -13.14 -8.22
N GLY A 30 -20.44 -13.05 -8.95
CA GLY A 30 -21.74 -12.65 -8.39
C GLY A 30 -21.90 -11.14 -8.21
N ASP A 31 -23.11 -10.67 -7.90
CA ASP A 31 -23.43 -9.23 -7.81
C ASP A 31 -23.26 -8.68 -6.38
N ASP A 32 -22.64 -9.46 -5.49
CA ASP A 32 -22.52 -9.14 -4.07
C ASP A 32 -21.26 -8.31 -3.77
N CYS A 33 -21.46 -7.00 -3.62
CA CYS A 33 -20.44 -6.04 -3.19
C CYS A 33 -20.08 -6.14 -1.70
N ASP A 34 -20.80 -6.94 -0.90
CA ASP A 34 -20.58 -7.13 0.53
C ASP A 34 -19.83 -8.43 0.86
N VAL A 35 -19.26 -9.10 -0.15
CA VAL A 35 -18.44 -10.29 0.03
C VAL A 35 -17.20 -10.02 0.91
N ASP A 36 -17.05 -10.82 1.97
CA ASP A 36 -15.85 -10.79 2.81
C ASP A 36 -14.72 -11.58 2.14
N LEU A 37 -13.81 -10.85 1.49
CA LEU A 37 -12.66 -11.46 0.82
C LEU A 37 -11.74 -12.24 1.77
N TYR A 38 -11.65 -11.90 3.06
CA TYR A 38 -10.87 -12.71 3.99
C TYR A 38 -11.49 -14.08 4.21
N GLN A 39 -12.82 -14.15 4.27
CA GLN A 39 -13.55 -15.40 4.36
C GLN A 39 -13.48 -16.19 3.05
N SER A 40 -13.76 -15.55 1.92
CA SER A 40 -13.79 -16.19 0.59
C SER A 40 -12.43 -16.67 0.11
N LEU A 41 -11.35 -16.00 0.52
CA LEU A 41 -9.97 -16.34 0.14
C LEU A 41 -9.26 -17.18 1.20
N SER A 42 -9.93 -17.59 2.27
CA SER A 42 -9.40 -18.64 3.16
C SER A 42 -9.41 -19.99 2.41
N PRO A 43 -8.31 -20.76 2.34
CA PRO A 43 -7.08 -20.69 3.12
C PRO A 43 -5.88 -20.04 2.38
N TRP A 44 -6.11 -19.33 1.29
CA TRP A 44 -5.05 -18.73 0.46
C TRP A 44 -4.42 -17.49 1.10
N ILE A 45 -5.26 -16.67 1.73
CA ILE A 45 -4.89 -15.38 2.32
C ILE A 45 -5.23 -15.35 3.81
N THR A 46 -4.39 -14.69 4.59
CA THR A 46 -4.61 -14.44 6.03
C THR A 46 -4.34 -12.99 6.39
N SER A 47 -5.07 -12.48 7.39
CA SER A 47 -4.79 -11.18 8.00
C SER A 47 -3.76 -11.25 9.14
N GLY A 48 -3.33 -12.45 9.55
CA GLY A 48 -2.30 -12.65 10.57
C GLY A 48 -0.89 -12.77 9.98
N SER A 49 0.14 -12.23 10.64
CA SER A 49 1.51 -12.62 10.29
C SER A 49 1.63 -14.13 10.44
N PRO A 50 2.12 -14.87 9.42
CA PRO A 50 2.52 -16.24 9.62
C PRO A 50 3.67 -16.21 10.63
N SER A 51 3.38 -16.47 11.90
CA SER A 51 4.44 -16.66 12.88
C SER A 51 5.22 -17.88 12.41
N PRO A 52 6.55 -17.78 12.20
CA PRO A 52 7.34 -18.98 12.21
C PRO A 52 7.08 -19.62 13.57
N SER A 53 6.83 -20.93 13.57
CA SER A 53 6.53 -21.72 14.75
C SER A 53 7.41 -21.27 15.92
N ARG A 54 6.79 -20.75 16.98
CA ARG A 54 7.44 -20.74 18.29
C ARG A 54 7.74 -22.21 18.59
N SER A 55 9.02 -22.56 18.63
CA SER A 55 9.47 -23.79 19.26
C SER A 55 8.77 -23.90 20.60
N ARG A 56 8.01 -24.98 20.81
CA ARG A 56 7.42 -25.32 22.10
C ARG A 56 8.58 -25.68 23.05
N SER A 57 9.24 -24.68 23.63
CA SER A 57 10.05 -24.83 24.83
C SER A 57 9.12 -24.70 26.05
N GLY A 58 8.37 -25.77 26.32
CA GLY A 58 7.66 -25.96 27.58
C GLY A 58 8.10 -27.31 28.15
N SER A 59 8.84 -27.27 29.25
CA SER A 59 9.34 -28.45 29.96
C SER A 59 8.21 -29.39 30.41
N PRO A 60 8.48 -30.70 30.57
CA PRO A 60 7.45 -31.74 30.64
C PRO A 60 6.92 -31.94 32.06
N ARG A 61 5.62 -32.20 32.20
CA ARG A 61 5.06 -32.92 33.35
C ARG A 61 4.33 -34.16 32.85
N HIS A 62 4.95 -35.29 33.20
CA HIS A 62 4.44 -36.66 33.32
C HIS A 62 3.35 -37.20 32.37
N ALA A 63 3.83 -38.08 31.48
CA ALA A 63 3.35 -39.44 31.21
C ALA A 63 1.88 -39.65 30.81
N ASP A 64 1.67 -39.90 29.51
CA ASP A 64 1.22 -41.23 29.09
C ASP A 64 1.86 -41.59 27.73
N LYS A 65 2.23 -42.86 27.59
CA LYS A 65 2.94 -43.42 26.43
C LYS A 65 1.91 -43.85 25.39
N SER A 66 1.83 -43.14 24.28
CA SER A 66 1.61 -43.77 22.98
C SER A 66 2.60 -43.18 21.97
N LEU A 67 3.49 -44.04 21.49
CA LEU A 67 4.38 -43.75 20.38
C LEU A 67 3.52 -43.64 19.13
N ASP A 68 3.50 -42.47 18.51
CA ASP A 68 3.41 -42.39 17.05
C ASP A 68 4.28 -41.23 16.56
N THR A 69 5.58 -41.50 16.50
CA THR A 69 6.59 -40.66 15.88
C THR A 69 6.59 -40.90 14.38
N THR A 70 5.81 -40.15 13.59
CA THR A 70 6.09 -39.85 12.17
C THR A 70 5.26 -38.66 11.67
N GLY A 71 5.45 -37.49 12.27
CA GLY A 71 4.99 -36.22 11.68
C GLY A 71 5.99 -35.69 10.65
N VAL A 72 6.17 -36.39 9.53
CA VAL A 72 6.89 -35.84 8.37
C VAL A 72 5.99 -34.77 7.75
N ALA A 73 6.42 -33.51 7.77
CA ALA A 73 5.75 -32.43 7.05
C ALA A 73 5.53 -32.87 5.60
N ARG A 74 4.28 -32.95 5.18
CA ARG A 74 3.92 -33.32 3.81
C ARG A 74 4.31 -32.15 2.90
N ALA A 75 4.91 -32.46 1.75
CA ALA A 75 5.01 -31.52 0.65
C ALA A 75 3.58 -31.07 0.28
N GLY A 76 3.21 -29.84 0.68
CA GLY A 76 1.82 -29.33 0.61
C GLY A 76 1.47 -28.29 1.68
N ASP A 77 2.23 -28.17 2.78
CA ASP A 77 2.00 -27.17 3.84
C ASP A 77 2.59 -25.78 3.51
N GLU A 78 2.18 -25.17 2.40
CA GLU A 78 2.60 -23.79 2.10
C GLU A 78 1.72 -22.79 2.85
N LEU A 79 2.33 -21.94 3.69
CA LEU A 79 1.65 -20.93 4.50
C LEU A 79 0.93 -19.87 3.64
N PRO A 80 -0.30 -19.44 4.03
CA PRO A 80 -1.07 -18.42 3.32
C PRO A 80 -0.27 -17.12 3.09
N LEU A 81 -0.67 -16.39 2.05
CA LEU A 81 -0.19 -15.04 1.82
C LEU A 81 -0.75 -14.11 2.89
N CYS A 82 0.12 -13.31 3.51
CA CYS A 82 -0.30 -12.34 4.50
C CYS A 82 -0.70 -11.04 3.79
N VAL A 83 -1.99 -10.71 3.83
CA VAL A 83 -2.51 -9.41 3.38
C VAL A 83 -3.22 -8.77 4.56
N ALA A 84 -2.61 -7.76 5.16
CA ALA A 84 -3.12 -7.10 6.35
C ALA A 84 -2.64 -5.65 6.41
N ASP A 85 -3.21 -4.87 7.32
CA ASP A 85 -2.73 -3.52 7.63
C ASP A 85 -1.20 -3.46 7.74
N SER A 86 -0.60 -2.45 7.12
CA SER A 86 0.85 -2.33 7.05
C SER A 86 1.52 -2.31 8.43
N LYS A 87 0.86 -1.82 9.49
CA LYS A 87 1.41 -1.78 10.87
C LYS A 87 1.38 -3.16 11.54
N ARG A 88 0.60 -4.12 11.01
CA ARG A 88 0.62 -5.52 11.46
C ARG A 88 1.74 -6.32 10.80
N VAL A 89 2.01 -6.06 9.52
CA VAL A 89 3.02 -6.80 8.73
C VAL A 89 4.40 -6.16 8.75
N TYR A 90 4.51 -4.89 9.14
CA TYR A 90 5.77 -4.17 9.19
C TYR A 90 5.97 -3.46 10.53
N ARG A 91 7.20 -3.56 11.03
CA ARG A 91 7.70 -2.77 12.15
C ARG A 91 9.02 -2.12 11.75
N PRO A 92 9.28 -0.86 12.12
CA PRO A 92 10.59 -0.24 11.90
C PRO A 92 11.71 -1.13 12.44
N GLY A 93 12.69 -1.47 11.58
CA GLY A 93 13.80 -2.38 11.91
C GLY A 93 13.49 -3.88 11.80
N GLY A 94 12.25 -4.29 11.52
CA GLY A 94 11.83 -5.69 11.38
C GLY A 94 12.00 -6.30 9.98
N GLY A 95 12.60 -5.56 9.04
CA GLY A 95 12.76 -5.96 7.64
C GLY A 95 11.51 -5.73 6.78
N LEU A 96 11.66 -5.86 5.46
CA LEU A 96 10.59 -5.65 4.48
C LEU A 96 9.87 -6.94 4.06
N GLN A 97 10.25 -8.10 4.63
CA GLN A 97 9.82 -9.42 4.14
C GLN A 97 8.29 -9.55 3.98
N GLY A 98 7.51 -9.14 4.98
CA GLY A 98 6.05 -9.23 4.92
C GLY A 98 5.43 -8.34 3.83
N LEU A 99 5.90 -7.10 3.72
CA LEU A 99 5.47 -6.16 2.69
C LEU A 99 5.88 -6.63 1.30
N GLU A 100 7.15 -6.99 1.14
CA GLU A 100 7.74 -7.40 -0.12
C GLU A 100 7.09 -8.68 -0.64
N ARG A 101 6.88 -9.68 0.22
CA ARG A 101 6.18 -10.93 -0.12
C ARG A 101 4.78 -10.63 -0.63
N GLY A 102 3.98 -9.83 0.07
CA GLY A 102 2.60 -9.53 -0.33
C GLY A 102 2.51 -8.69 -1.60
N VAL A 103 3.28 -7.60 -1.67
CA VAL A 103 3.19 -6.62 -2.76
C VAL A 103 3.84 -7.12 -4.05
N LEU A 104 5.08 -7.66 -3.99
CA LEU A 104 5.77 -8.08 -5.21
C LEU A 104 5.13 -9.33 -5.82
N SER A 105 4.65 -10.28 -5.01
CA SER A 105 3.96 -11.45 -5.56
C SER A 105 2.64 -11.08 -6.22
N ALA A 106 1.88 -10.14 -5.63
CA ALA A 106 0.64 -9.63 -6.20
C ALA A 106 0.88 -8.88 -7.51
N ALA A 107 1.87 -7.97 -7.53
CA ALA A 107 2.27 -7.27 -8.75
C ALA A 107 2.76 -8.26 -9.83
N ALA A 108 3.59 -9.23 -9.46
CA ALA A 108 4.12 -10.19 -10.43
C ALA A 108 3.04 -11.13 -11.01
N ALA A 109 2.00 -11.43 -10.23
CA ALA A 109 0.85 -12.15 -10.73
C ALA A 109 0.01 -11.30 -11.69
N LEU A 110 -0.20 -10.02 -11.35
CA LEU A 110 -0.99 -9.06 -12.12
C LEU A 110 -0.35 -8.69 -13.47
N PHE A 111 0.95 -8.37 -13.48
CA PHE A 111 1.66 -7.90 -14.68
C PHE A 111 2.31 -9.03 -15.49
N ASP A 112 2.18 -10.28 -15.04
CA ASP A 112 2.86 -11.44 -15.64
C ASP A 112 4.40 -11.30 -15.74
N THR A 113 5.00 -10.43 -14.93
CA THR A 113 6.44 -10.19 -14.89
C THR A 113 6.90 -9.76 -13.50
N THR A 114 8.17 -10.01 -13.17
CA THR A 114 8.76 -9.61 -11.89
C THR A 114 9.57 -8.34 -12.08
N ALA A 115 9.30 -7.31 -11.28
CA ALA A 115 10.19 -6.16 -11.16
C ALA A 115 11.44 -6.53 -10.36
N ASN A 116 12.62 -6.18 -10.89
CA ASN A 116 13.93 -6.48 -10.32
C ASN A 116 14.54 -5.28 -9.60
N ASP A 117 13.97 -4.10 -9.80
CA ASP A 117 14.37 -2.88 -9.12
C ASP A 117 13.21 -1.91 -8.90
N TRP A 118 13.49 -0.85 -8.16
CA TRP A 118 12.54 0.19 -7.80
C TRP A 118 11.91 0.90 -9.01
N LEU A 119 12.69 1.22 -10.05
CA LEU A 119 12.18 1.91 -11.22
C LEU A 119 11.25 1.02 -12.04
N GLU A 120 11.55 -0.27 -12.18
CA GLU A 120 10.65 -1.25 -12.80
C GLU A 120 9.32 -1.37 -12.03
N LEU A 121 9.38 -1.40 -10.69
CA LEU A 121 8.18 -1.45 -9.85
C LEU A 121 7.35 -0.16 -9.96
N LEU A 122 8.00 1.01 -9.99
CA LEU A 122 7.31 2.28 -10.22
C LEU A 122 6.65 2.33 -11.59
N ALA A 123 7.31 1.86 -12.64
CA ALA A 123 6.71 1.82 -13.98
C ALA A 123 5.44 0.95 -14.03
N GLN A 124 5.36 -0.09 -13.19
CA GLN A 124 4.18 -0.95 -13.07
C GLN A 124 3.06 -0.32 -12.23
N LEU A 125 3.39 0.24 -11.06
CA LEU A 125 2.40 0.65 -10.05
C LEU A 125 2.07 2.15 -10.07
N CYS A 126 3.03 3.00 -10.44
CA CYS A 126 2.93 4.46 -10.38
C CYS A 126 3.71 5.12 -11.54
N PRO A 127 3.23 4.99 -12.79
CA PRO A 127 3.96 5.45 -13.98
C PRO A 127 4.34 6.93 -13.94
N ASP A 128 3.45 7.79 -13.44
CA ASP A 128 3.69 9.23 -13.36
C ASP A 128 4.86 9.56 -12.42
N ALA A 129 4.92 8.91 -11.27
CA ALA A 129 6.01 9.09 -10.32
C ALA A 129 7.34 8.50 -10.80
N ALA A 130 7.34 7.55 -11.74
CA ALA A 130 8.57 7.00 -12.30
C ALA A 130 9.39 8.08 -13.02
N SER A 131 8.72 9.04 -13.67
CA SER A 131 9.37 10.16 -14.36
C SER A 131 9.99 11.15 -13.36
N GLN A 132 9.24 11.55 -12.34
CA GLN A 132 9.69 12.47 -11.30
C GLN A 132 10.75 11.85 -10.40
N SER A 133 10.64 10.57 -10.07
CA SER A 133 11.63 9.83 -9.29
C SER A 133 13.02 9.96 -9.92
N ARG A 134 13.12 9.91 -11.26
CA ARG A 134 14.39 10.06 -12.00
C ARG A 134 15.01 11.46 -11.91
N THR A 135 14.30 12.49 -11.45
CA THR A 135 14.87 13.83 -11.26
C THR A 135 15.51 14.01 -9.88
N LEU A 136 15.21 13.13 -8.92
CA LEU A 136 15.68 13.23 -7.54
C LEU A 136 17.10 12.66 -7.38
N PRO A 137 18.03 13.37 -6.70
CA PRO A 137 19.43 12.93 -6.58
C PRO A 137 19.61 11.53 -6.00
N TRP A 138 18.79 11.16 -5.01
CA TRP A 138 18.87 9.86 -4.36
C TRP A 138 18.36 8.72 -5.23
N HIS A 139 17.33 8.92 -6.04
CA HIS A 139 16.81 7.86 -6.93
C HIS A 139 17.63 7.71 -8.23
N GLN A 140 18.31 8.77 -8.68
CA GLN A 140 19.25 8.68 -9.80
C GLN A 140 20.44 7.76 -9.49
N ARG A 141 20.94 7.83 -8.25
CA ARG A 141 22.13 7.08 -7.82
C ARG A 141 21.81 5.78 -7.11
N HIS A 142 20.64 5.70 -6.47
CA HIS A 142 20.18 4.52 -5.75
C HIS A 142 18.85 4.04 -6.32
N ASN A 143 18.95 3.02 -7.17
CA ASN A 143 17.82 2.21 -7.64
C ASN A 143 17.91 0.85 -6.93
N PRO A 144 17.30 0.67 -5.74
CA PRO A 144 17.46 -0.55 -4.97
C PRO A 144 16.94 -1.76 -5.76
N SER A 145 17.77 -2.80 -5.85
CA SER A 145 17.35 -4.09 -6.38
C SER A 145 16.31 -4.71 -5.44
N ILE A 146 15.28 -5.31 -6.01
CA ILE A 146 14.22 -6.02 -5.31
C ILE A 146 14.04 -7.40 -5.96
N PRO A 147 13.65 -8.45 -5.22
CA PRO A 147 13.41 -8.46 -3.78
C PRO A 147 14.68 -8.27 -2.94
N THR A 148 14.55 -7.63 -1.77
CA THR A 148 15.61 -7.39 -0.77
C THR A 148 15.56 -8.35 0.42
N ALA A 149 14.41 -8.95 0.67
CA ALA A 149 14.07 -9.67 1.89
C ALA A 149 13.44 -11.05 1.63
N ILE A 150 13.07 -11.37 0.38
CA ILE A 150 12.64 -12.71 -0.06
C ILE A 150 13.51 -13.24 -1.20
N SER A 151 13.56 -14.57 -1.37
CA SER A 151 14.28 -15.18 -2.48
C SER A 151 13.46 -15.14 -3.78
N PRO A 152 14.10 -15.15 -4.96
CA PRO A 152 13.40 -15.28 -6.24
C PRO A 152 12.51 -16.53 -6.33
N GLN A 153 12.93 -17.64 -5.71
CA GLN A 153 12.16 -18.88 -5.66
C GLN A 153 10.89 -18.70 -4.82
N GLN A 154 10.99 -18.03 -3.67
CA GLN A 154 9.83 -17.72 -2.83
C GLN A 154 8.85 -16.82 -3.57
N LEU A 155 9.34 -15.78 -4.26
CA LEU A 155 8.51 -14.89 -5.07
C LEU A 155 7.78 -15.63 -6.21
N ALA A 156 8.46 -16.57 -6.89
CA ALA A 156 7.85 -17.37 -7.95
C ALA A 156 6.75 -18.31 -7.41
N ALA A 157 6.95 -18.91 -6.24
CA ALA A 157 5.94 -19.73 -5.57
C ALA A 157 4.72 -18.88 -5.17
N ASP A 158 4.94 -17.74 -4.53
CA ASP A 158 3.87 -16.83 -4.11
C ASP A 158 3.10 -16.24 -5.30
N ARG A 159 3.78 -15.92 -6.42
CA ARG A 159 3.12 -15.54 -7.69
C ARG A 159 2.21 -16.65 -8.22
N SER A 160 2.66 -17.90 -8.17
CA SER A 160 1.86 -19.05 -8.60
C SER A 160 0.63 -19.22 -7.72
N ARG A 161 0.75 -18.95 -6.42
CA ARG A 161 -0.36 -18.99 -5.47
C ARG A 161 -1.45 -17.97 -5.77
N TRP A 162 -1.08 -16.75 -6.18
CA TRP A 162 -2.05 -15.75 -6.64
C TRP A 162 -2.87 -16.22 -7.85
N ARG A 163 -2.25 -16.94 -8.78
CA ARG A 163 -2.94 -17.51 -9.96
C ARG A 163 -3.90 -18.62 -9.56
N GLN A 164 -3.42 -19.56 -8.76
CA GLN A 164 -4.22 -20.67 -8.25
C GLN A 164 -5.42 -20.18 -7.44
N LEU A 165 -5.24 -19.12 -6.64
CA LEU A 165 -6.32 -18.45 -5.92
C LEU A 165 -7.40 -17.97 -6.90
N GLY A 166 -7.01 -17.27 -7.97
CA GLY A 166 -7.94 -16.77 -8.98
C GLY A 166 -8.68 -17.88 -9.73
N GLU A 167 -7.96 -18.94 -10.11
CA GLU A 167 -8.54 -20.11 -10.78
C GLU A 167 -9.53 -20.86 -9.87
N ALA A 168 -9.20 -21.02 -8.59
CA ALA A 168 -10.01 -21.77 -7.65
C ALA A 168 -11.27 -21.03 -7.18
N THR A 169 -11.22 -19.69 -7.11
CA THR A 169 -12.29 -18.88 -6.49
C THR A 169 -13.05 -18.01 -7.48
N GLY A 170 -12.49 -17.75 -8.66
CA GLY A 170 -12.98 -16.73 -9.59
C GLY A 170 -12.71 -15.28 -9.15
N ILE A 171 -12.14 -15.07 -7.96
CA ILE A 171 -11.80 -13.73 -7.43
C ILE A 171 -10.42 -13.33 -7.97
N ARG A 172 -10.32 -12.16 -8.59
CA ARG A 172 -9.08 -11.73 -9.27
C ARG A 172 -8.68 -10.33 -8.85
N LEU A 173 -7.40 -10.14 -8.53
CA LEU A 173 -6.79 -8.81 -8.52
C LEU A 173 -6.67 -8.34 -9.98
N VAL A 174 -7.35 -7.25 -10.33
CA VAL A 174 -7.39 -6.73 -11.71
C VAL A 174 -6.62 -5.42 -11.88
N ALA A 175 -6.37 -4.70 -10.79
CA ALA A 175 -5.44 -3.57 -10.81
C ALA A 175 -4.78 -3.37 -9.44
N LEU A 176 -3.53 -2.92 -9.47
CA LEU A 176 -2.81 -2.38 -8.34
C LEU A 176 -2.14 -1.09 -8.83
N ARG A 177 -2.45 0.03 -8.19
CA ARG A 177 -2.02 1.37 -8.59
C ARG A 177 -1.58 2.16 -7.38
N ALA A 178 -0.74 3.15 -7.60
CA ALA A 178 -0.34 4.12 -6.59
C ALA A 178 -0.16 5.51 -7.20
N ALA A 179 -0.29 6.51 -6.35
CA ALA A 179 0.13 7.88 -6.57
C ALA A 179 1.21 8.22 -5.54
N MET A 180 2.35 8.75 -6.00
CA MET A 180 3.43 9.20 -5.11
C MET A 180 3.64 10.70 -5.29
N ILE A 181 3.56 11.44 -4.19
CA ILE A 181 3.77 12.88 -4.17
C ILE A 181 5.06 13.16 -3.41
N PHE A 182 6.08 13.62 -4.14
CA PHE A 182 7.37 14.02 -3.58
C PHE A 182 7.33 15.42 -2.96
N PRO A 183 8.32 15.80 -2.12
CA PRO A 183 8.23 16.99 -1.30
C PRO A 183 7.93 18.30 -2.04
N GLU A 184 8.55 18.53 -3.20
CA GLU A 184 8.35 19.75 -3.98
C GLU A 184 6.90 19.87 -4.49
N ASP A 185 6.37 18.80 -5.07
CA ASP A 185 4.98 18.74 -5.54
C ASP A 185 3.98 18.86 -4.40
N PHE A 186 4.28 18.18 -3.29
CA PHE A 186 3.48 18.25 -2.09
C PHE A 186 3.38 19.70 -1.59
N ASN A 187 4.50 20.43 -1.54
CA ASN A 187 4.50 21.82 -1.08
C ASN A 187 3.73 22.74 -2.04
N ARG A 188 3.95 22.58 -3.35
CA ARG A 188 3.21 23.32 -4.37
C ARG A 188 1.70 23.11 -4.24
N ASP A 189 1.26 21.85 -4.11
CA ASP A 189 -0.16 21.53 -4.10
C ASP A 189 -0.81 21.88 -2.76
N VAL A 190 -0.10 21.76 -1.63
CA VAL A 190 -0.57 22.28 -0.34
C VAL A 190 -0.73 23.80 -0.38
N ALA A 191 0.21 24.53 -0.98
CA ALA A 191 0.11 25.98 -1.13
C ALA A 191 -1.08 26.37 -2.01
N ARG A 192 -1.32 25.65 -3.11
CA ARG A 192 -2.46 25.86 -4.02
C ARG A 192 -3.80 25.59 -3.35
N LEU A 193 -3.90 24.50 -2.59
CA LEU A 193 -5.14 24.04 -1.96
C LEU A 193 -5.39 24.65 -0.58
N ASN A 194 -4.37 25.27 0.01
CA ASN A 194 -4.32 25.71 1.41
C ASN A 194 -4.75 24.60 2.40
N SER A 195 -4.50 23.33 2.07
CA SER A 195 -4.92 22.19 2.89
C SER A 195 -4.27 20.89 2.46
N LYS A 196 -3.57 20.25 3.39
CA LYS A 196 -3.05 18.88 3.25
C LYS A 196 -4.13 17.82 3.20
N GLY A 197 -5.17 17.99 4.02
CA GLY A 197 -6.29 17.06 4.04
C GLY A 197 -7.07 17.09 2.73
N LEU A 198 -7.11 18.26 2.07
CA LEU A 198 -7.65 18.38 0.73
C LEU A 198 -6.73 17.70 -0.30
N LEU A 199 -5.41 17.95 -0.28
CA LEU A 199 -4.46 17.26 -1.15
C LEU A 199 -4.60 15.74 -1.08
N LEU A 200 -4.64 15.16 0.14
CA LEU A 200 -4.85 13.73 0.33
C LEU A 200 -6.18 13.28 -0.29
N SER A 201 -7.27 13.99 0.01
CA SER A 201 -8.60 13.59 -0.47
C SER A 201 -8.73 13.69 -1.98
N GLU A 202 -8.21 14.76 -2.60
CA GLU A 202 -8.23 14.96 -4.04
C GLU A 202 -7.42 13.87 -4.74
N THR A 203 -6.18 13.64 -4.30
CA THR A 203 -5.30 12.63 -4.91
C THR A 203 -5.87 11.22 -4.78
N THR A 204 -6.43 10.86 -3.61
CA THR A 204 -7.09 9.56 -3.45
C THR A 204 -8.26 9.40 -4.41
N LEU A 205 -9.09 10.44 -4.55
CA LEU A 205 -10.27 10.36 -5.43
C LEU A 205 -9.90 10.34 -6.91
N ASP A 206 -8.85 11.06 -7.31
CA ASP A 206 -8.34 11.02 -8.68
C ASP A 206 -7.79 9.62 -9.00
N LEU A 207 -7.01 9.03 -8.08
CA LEU A 207 -6.53 7.63 -8.21
C LEU A 207 -7.69 6.63 -8.31
N VAL A 208 -8.74 6.80 -7.51
CA VAL A 208 -9.94 5.95 -7.57
C VAL A 208 -10.67 6.12 -8.90
N ALA A 209 -10.84 7.36 -9.38
CA ALA A 209 -11.50 7.62 -10.66
C ALA A 209 -10.73 6.98 -11.83
N ASP A 210 -9.40 7.03 -11.81
CA ASP A 210 -8.54 6.35 -12.79
C ASP A 210 -8.69 4.83 -12.72
N CYS A 211 -8.87 4.26 -11.52
CA CYS A 211 -9.15 2.84 -11.34
C CYS A 211 -10.55 2.43 -11.82
N VAL A 212 -11.55 3.31 -11.72
CA VAL A 212 -12.94 3.05 -12.13
C VAL A 212 -13.14 3.16 -13.64
N THR A 213 -12.51 4.16 -14.26
CA THR A 213 -12.66 4.48 -15.70
C THR A 213 -12.55 3.28 -16.65
N PRO A 214 -11.59 2.35 -16.51
CA PRO A 214 -11.46 1.21 -17.43
C PRO A 214 -12.36 0.01 -17.09
N LEU A 215 -13.15 0.05 -16.01
CA LEU A 215 -13.95 -1.09 -15.56
C LEU A 215 -15.26 -1.22 -16.36
N SER A 216 -15.75 -2.47 -16.49
CA SER A 216 -17.06 -2.75 -17.09
C SER A 216 -18.19 -2.12 -16.28
N GLN A 217 -19.38 -2.01 -16.89
CA GLN A 217 -20.61 -1.49 -16.27
C GLN A 217 -21.19 -2.50 -15.26
N GLU A 218 -20.38 -2.89 -14.28
CA GLU A 218 -20.74 -3.75 -13.16
C GLU A 218 -20.76 -2.91 -11.86
N PRO A 219 -21.50 -3.33 -10.83
CA PRO A 219 -21.49 -2.67 -9.53
C PRO A 219 -20.09 -2.53 -8.93
N ILE A 220 -19.80 -1.37 -8.34
CA ILE A 220 -18.51 -1.06 -7.73
C ILE A 220 -18.72 -0.65 -6.27
N ARG A 221 -17.94 -1.26 -5.37
CA ARG A 221 -17.78 -0.82 -3.99
C ARG A 221 -16.38 -0.27 -3.79
N ILE A 222 -16.29 0.95 -3.28
CA ILE A 222 -15.04 1.64 -2.98
C ILE A 222 -14.98 1.85 -1.47
N VAL A 223 -13.87 1.48 -0.84
CA VAL A 223 -13.62 1.70 0.59
C VAL A 223 -12.30 2.41 0.77
N CYS A 224 -12.36 3.59 1.39
CA CYS A 224 -11.23 4.41 1.77
C CYS A 224 -11.13 4.48 3.30
N ASP A 225 -9.92 4.57 3.84
CA ASP A 225 -9.77 5.05 5.22
C ASP A 225 -10.18 6.53 5.32
N LYS A 226 -10.46 6.98 6.54
CA LYS A 226 -10.84 8.36 6.80
C LYS A 226 -9.67 9.33 6.59
N HIS A 227 -9.79 10.19 5.58
CA HIS A 227 -8.82 11.25 5.30
C HIS A 227 -8.82 12.37 6.35
N GLY A 228 -8.01 12.20 7.39
CA GLY A 228 -7.99 13.11 8.53
C GLY A 228 -9.36 13.19 9.21
N GLY A 229 -9.61 14.23 10.01
CA GLY A 229 -10.89 14.40 10.72
C GLY A 229 -12.12 14.69 9.83
N ARG A 230 -12.06 14.40 8.52
CA ARG A 230 -13.11 14.72 7.55
C ARG A 230 -14.29 13.75 7.65
N ASN A 231 -15.49 14.31 7.71
CA ASN A 231 -16.75 13.53 7.72
C ASN A 231 -17.64 13.80 6.50
N HIS A 232 -17.31 14.83 5.71
CA HIS A 232 -18.10 15.26 4.56
C HIS A 232 -17.23 15.28 3.31
N TYR A 233 -17.62 14.46 2.33
CA TYR A 233 -16.91 14.22 1.07
C TYR A 233 -17.79 14.52 -0.16
N GLY A 234 -19.10 14.75 0.00
CA GLY A 234 -20.03 14.90 -1.13
C GLY A 234 -19.59 15.92 -2.19
N ALA A 235 -19.11 17.09 -1.77
CA ALA A 235 -18.61 18.11 -2.69
C ALA A 235 -17.35 17.67 -3.46
N LEU A 236 -16.46 16.89 -2.83
CA LEU A 236 -15.26 16.35 -3.48
C LEU A 236 -15.64 15.29 -4.50
N LEU A 237 -16.57 14.40 -4.13
CA LEU A 237 -17.06 13.33 -4.99
C LEU A 237 -17.76 13.87 -6.24
N GLN A 238 -18.57 14.92 -6.10
CA GLN A 238 -19.33 15.52 -7.20
C GLN A 238 -18.44 15.99 -8.36
N SER A 239 -17.19 16.35 -8.07
CA SER A 239 -16.24 16.82 -9.07
C SER A 239 -15.50 15.71 -9.83
N ARG A 240 -15.48 14.47 -9.32
CA ARG A 240 -14.72 13.34 -9.91
C ARG A 240 -15.61 12.30 -10.59
N PHE A 241 -16.81 12.08 -10.07
CA PHE A 241 -17.68 11.04 -10.58
C PHE A 241 -18.76 11.65 -11.47
N ASN A 242 -18.98 11.04 -12.63
CA ASN A 242 -19.95 11.49 -13.63
C ASN A 242 -21.40 11.17 -13.26
N ALA A 243 -21.68 10.82 -12.00
CA ALA A 243 -23.04 10.71 -11.50
C ALA A 243 -23.67 12.10 -11.48
N GLY A 244 -24.87 12.22 -12.04
CA GLY A 244 -25.58 13.50 -12.10
C GLY A 244 -25.59 14.22 -10.75
N LEU A 245 -26.07 13.56 -9.69
CA LEU A 245 -26.03 14.06 -8.33
C LEU A 245 -25.48 13.00 -7.36
N VAL A 246 -24.45 13.36 -6.60
CA VAL A 246 -23.96 12.52 -5.49
C VAL A 246 -25.03 12.40 -4.41
N ARG A 247 -25.45 11.17 -4.10
CA ARG A 247 -26.44 10.91 -3.05
C ARG A 247 -25.73 10.56 -1.75
N VAL A 248 -26.01 11.33 -0.71
CA VAL A 248 -25.47 11.10 0.64
C VAL A 248 -26.35 10.08 1.36
N ALA A 249 -25.78 8.93 1.73
CA ALA A 249 -26.48 7.93 2.55
C ALA A 249 -26.26 8.17 4.05
N THR A 250 -25.00 8.41 4.45
CA THR A 250 -24.65 8.77 5.84
C THR A 250 -23.35 9.56 5.88
N GLU A 251 -23.19 10.41 6.90
CA GLU A 251 -21.97 11.14 7.17
C GLU A 251 -21.72 11.19 8.67
N GLY A 252 -20.53 10.75 9.08
CA GLY A 252 -20.20 10.72 10.49
C GLY A 252 -18.75 10.34 10.73
N ARG A 253 -18.36 10.33 12.01
CA ARG A 253 -16.98 10.05 12.41
C ARG A 253 -16.52 8.64 12.04
N GLN A 254 -17.41 7.65 12.19
CA GLN A 254 -17.07 6.24 11.93
C GLN A 254 -17.21 5.86 10.46
N LEU A 255 -18.21 6.42 9.78
CA LEU A 255 -18.55 6.09 8.40
C LEU A 255 -19.13 7.32 7.68
N SER A 256 -18.70 7.56 6.46
CA SER A 256 -19.39 8.39 5.48
C SER A 256 -19.61 7.57 4.21
N GLN A 257 -20.84 7.48 3.74
CA GLN A 257 -21.23 6.64 2.60
C GLN A 257 -22.02 7.45 1.58
N TYR A 258 -21.68 7.23 0.32
CA TYR A 258 -22.24 7.95 -0.81
C TYR A 258 -22.49 6.99 -1.97
N ASP A 259 -23.52 7.31 -2.75
CA ASP A 259 -23.73 6.76 -4.06
C ASP A 259 -23.32 7.80 -5.10
N VAL A 260 -22.38 7.40 -5.94
CA VAL A 260 -21.71 8.20 -6.97
C VAL A 260 -21.80 7.53 -8.34
N GLY A 261 -22.68 6.53 -8.49
CA GLY A 261 -22.90 5.79 -9.73
C GLY A 261 -24.07 6.31 -10.57
N THR A 262 -24.26 5.67 -11.72
CA THR A 262 -25.44 5.84 -12.57
C THR A 262 -26.37 4.64 -12.40
N SER A 263 -27.53 4.63 -13.07
CA SER A 263 -28.38 3.43 -13.15
C SER A 263 -27.67 2.24 -13.78
N ASP A 264 -26.78 2.53 -14.73
CA ASP A 264 -26.12 1.52 -15.56
C ASP A 264 -24.85 0.98 -14.89
N GLN A 265 -24.25 1.78 -14.01
CA GLN A 265 -23.10 1.40 -13.20
C GLN A 265 -23.28 1.94 -11.78
N PRO A 266 -23.85 1.14 -10.86
CA PRO A 266 -23.95 1.49 -9.45
C PRO A 266 -22.56 1.59 -8.83
N ILE A 267 -22.26 2.71 -8.15
CA ILE A 267 -20.99 2.92 -7.47
C ILE A 267 -21.26 3.44 -6.07
N GLU A 268 -20.90 2.64 -5.07
CA GLU A 268 -20.94 3.06 -3.68
C GLU A 268 -19.52 3.32 -3.16
N ILE A 269 -19.32 4.48 -2.54
CA ILE A 269 -18.06 4.83 -1.89
C ILE A 269 -18.26 5.02 -0.38
N ARG A 270 -17.40 4.38 0.41
CA ARG A 270 -17.36 4.43 1.87
C ARG A 270 -16.03 4.99 2.34
N PHE A 271 -16.10 5.96 3.24
CA PHE A 271 -14.96 6.39 4.05
C PHE A 271 -15.21 5.91 5.48
N GLN A 272 -14.41 4.97 5.96
CA GLN A 272 -14.64 4.35 7.26
C GLN A 272 -13.39 4.29 8.11
N VAL A 273 -13.54 4.39 9.43
CA VAL A 273 -12.44 4.13 10.37
C VAL A 273 -12.15 2.64 10.37
N GLY A 274 -10.88 2.27 10.35
CA GLY A 274 -10.50 0.86 10.40
C GLY A 274 -10.66 0.18 9.04
N GLY A 275 -10.38 0.89 7.94
CA GLY A 275 -10.49 0.40 6.57
C GLY A 275 -9.75 -0.93 6.33
N GLU A 276 -8.78 -1.30 7.16
CA GLU A 276 -8.04 -2.56 7.07
C GLU A 276 -8.87 -3.83 7.26
N SER A 277 -10.09 -3.74 7.83
CA SER A 277 -11.01 -4.88 7.85
C SER A 277 -11.44 -5.27 6.43
N PHE A 278 -11.33 -4.33 5.47
CA PHE A 278 -11.54 -4.56 4.06
C PHE A 278 -10.22 -4.95 3.39
N MET A 279 -10.11 -6.21 3.00
CA MET A 279 -8.90 -6.79 2.44
C MET A 279 -8.30 -6.00 1.25
N PRO A 280 -9.08 -5.43 0.31
CA PRO A 280 -8.53 -4.56 -0.73
C PRO A 280 -7.78 -3.33 -0.18
N SER A 281 -8.26 -2.72 0.90
CA SER A 281 -7.57 -1.60 1.56
C SER A 281 -6.30 -2.08 2.26
N ALA A 282 -6.28 -3.29 2.80
CA ALA A 282 -5.08 -3.88 3.37
C ALA A 282 -3.95 -4.08 2.33
N LEU A 283 -4.26 -4.58 1.12
CA LEU A 283 -3.26 -4.69 0.05
C LEU A 283 -2.78 -3.31 -0.43
N ALA A 284 -3.67 -2.33 -0.50
CA ALA A 284 -3.31 -0.94 -0.78
C ALA A 284 -2.36 -0.39 0.30
N SER A 285 -2.66 -0.60 1.58
CA SER A 285 -1.82 -0.21 2.72
C SER A 285 -0.40 -0.76 2.60
N MET A 286 -0.29 -2.06 2.33
CA MET A 286 0.99 -2.73 2.13
C MET A 286 1.76 -2.14 0.97
N THR A 287 1.08 -1.87 -0.15
CA THR A 287 1.68 -1.27 -1.35
C THR A 287 2.21 0.13 -1.06
N ALA A 288 1.38 1.01 -0.48
CA ALA A 288 1.78 2.36 -0.13
C ALA A 288 2.98 2.36 0.83
N LYS A 289 2.94 1.51 1.84
CA LYS A 289 4.03 1.35 2.81
C LYS A 289 5.31 0.86 2.15
N TYR A 290 5.23 -0.22 1.36
CA TYR A 290 6.40 -0.81 0.70
C TYR A 290 7.08 0.20 -0.22
N LEU A 291 6.31 0.87 -1.08
CA LEU A 291 6.85 1.88 -1.99
C LEU A 291 7.53 3.02 -1.23
N ARG A 292 6.91 3.48 -0.13
CA ARG A 292 7.51 4.52 0.71
C ARG A 292 8.82 4.06 1.35
N GLU A 293 8.88 2.84 1.87
CA GLU A 293 10.10 2.33 2.51
C GLU A 293 11.25 2.18 1.50
N LEU A 294 10.99 1.75 0.27
CA LEU A 294 12.00 1.71 -0.80
C LEU A 294 12.51 3.12 -1.15
N ALA A 295 11.61 4.09 -1.31
CA ALA A 295 12.00 5.49 -1.55
C ALA A 295 12.84 6.05 -0.38
N MET A 296 12.46 5.75 0.86
CA MET A 296 13.22 6.16 2.04
C MET A 296 14.56 5.44 2.17
N ALA A 297 14.67 4.18 1.71
CA ALA A 297 15.93 3.46 1.68
C ALA A 297 16.93 4.12 0.73
N ALA A 298 16.48 4.45 -0.50
CA ALA A 298 17.30 5.20 -1.45
C ALA A 298 17.70 6.59 -0.92
N PHE A 299 16.75 7.31 -0.30
CA PHE A 299 17.01 8.60 0.34
C PHE A 299 18.08 8.51 1.44
N ASN A 300 17.95 7.55 2.35
CA ASN A 300 18.92 7.36 3.43
C ASN A 300 20.30 6.94 2.90
N ALA A 301 20.35 6.01 1.93
CA ALA A 301 21.60 5.55 1.33
C ALA A 301 22.40 6.71 0.71
N PHE A 302 21.72 7.58 -0.03
CA PHE A 302 22.33 8.77 -0.63
C PHE A 302 23.02 9.65 0.40
N TRP A 303 22.32 10.01 1.49
CA TRP A 303 22.89 10.90 2.49
C TRP A 303 23.96 10.23 3.35
N GLN A 304 23.83 8.93 3.63
CA GLN A 304 24.82 8.17 4.37
C GLN A 304 26.14 8.00 3.61
N GLU A 305 26.10 7.95 2.27
CA GLU A 305 27.32 8.00 1.45
C GLU A 305 28.03 9.36 1.56
N LYS A 306 27.29 10.44 1.81
CA LYS A 306 27.84 11.82 1.84
C LYS A 306 28.20 12.31 3.23
N VAL A 307 27.63 11.72 4.28
CA VAL A 307 27.85 12.12 5.66
C VAL A 307 28.20 10.89 6.48
N ALA A 308 29.47 10.75 6.83
CA ALA A 308 29.98 9.63 7.62
C ALA A 308 29.27 9.57 8.98
N GLY A 309 28.82 8.36 9.37
CA GLY A 309 28.14 8.14 10.64
C GLY A 309 26.69 8.67 10.72
N LEU A 310 26.11 9.12 9.61
CA LEU A 310 24.74 9.62 9.58
C LEU A 310 23.73 8.52 9.95
N ARG A 311 22.94 8.76 11.00
CA ARG A 311 21.84 7.87 11.39
C ARG A 311 20.65 8.05 10.45
N PRO A 312 20.02 6.96 9.97
CA PRO A 312 18.89 7.04 9.05
C PRO A 312 17.67 7.71 9.69
N THR A 313 16.74 8.17 8.84
CA THR A 313 15.49 8.83 9.24
C THR A 313 14.29 8.07 8.68
N ALA A 314 13.24 7.97 9.50
CA ALA A 314 11.90 7.57 9.07
C ALA A 314 11.10 8.75 8.50
N GLY A 315 11.56 9.98 8.80
CA GLY A 315 11.07 11.24 8.25
C GLY A 315 10.00 11.92 9.10
N TYR A 316 9.65 11.40 10.27
CA TYR A 316 8.70 12.02 11.18
C TYR A 316 9.27 13.30 11.79
N PRO A 317 8.43 14.23 12.28
CA PRO A 317 8.90 15.57 12.61
C PRO A 317 10.12 15.65 13.52
N VAL A 318 10.17 14.84 14.58
CA VAL A 318 11.28 14.86 15.54
C VAL A 318 12.56 14.32 14.91
N ASP A 319 12.51 13.16 14.24
CA ASP A 319 13.70 12.56 13.65
C ASP A 319 14.14 13.27 12.36
N ALA A 320 13.20 13.85 11.61
CA ALA A 320 13.45 14.66 10.43
C ALA A 320 14.16 15.97 10.76
N LEU A 321 13.80 16.65 11.85
CA LEU A 321 14.49 17.86 12.29
C LEU A 321 15.96 17.58 12.61
N ARG A 322 16.23 16.49 13.34
CA ARG A 322 17.59 16.00 13.59
C ARG A 322 18.31 15.72 12.27
N PHE A 323 17.71 14.90 11.41
CA PHE A 323 18.34 14.51 10.15
C PHE A 323 18.66 15.74 9.28
N ARG A 324 17.73 16.70 9.19
CA ARG A 324 17.94 17.96 8.47
C ARG A 324 19.15 18.73 9.00
N HIS A 325 19.28 18.84 10.32
CA HIS A 325 20.44 19.48 10.94
C HIS A 325 21.74 18.75 10.57
N ASP A 326 21.74 17.42 10.67
CA ASP A 326 22.92 16.58 10.42
C ASP A 326 23.40 16.66 8.96
N ILE A 327 22.51 16.86 7.99
CA ILE A 327 22.86 16.94 6.56
C ILE A 327 23.11 18.36 6.05
N GLU A 328 22.82 19.41 6.83
CA GLU A 328 22.68 20.78 6.30
C GLU A 328 23.94 21.30 5.61
N HIS A 329 25.12 21.07 6.20
CA HIS A 329 26.40 21.45 5.58
C HIS A 329 26.58 20.78 4.22
N GLN A 330 26.34 19.46 4.16
CA GLN A 330 26.51 18.68 2.95
C GLN A 330 25.45 19.03 1.89
N ARG A 331 24.21 19.30 2.30
CA ARG A 331 23.12 19.74 1.43
C ARG A 331 23.47 21.05 0.72
N ARG A 332 24.00 22.04 1.45
CA ARG A 332 24.46 23.31 0.87
C ARG A 332 25.61 23.12 -0.11
N SER A 333 26.59 22.28 0.25
CA SER A 333 27.72 21.93 -0.63
C SER A 333 27.26 21.31 -1.95
N LEU A 334 26.29 20.38 -1.88
CA LEU A 334 25.68 19.73 -3.04
C LEU A 334 24.66 20.61 -3.78
N ARG A 335 24.35 21.81 -3.27
CA ARG A 335 23.36 22.74 -3.82
C ARG A 335 21.97 22.12 -4.01
N ILE A 336 21.58 21.21 -3.12
CA ILE A 336 20.25 20.59 -3.14
C ILE A 336 19.28 21.52 -2.41
N PRO A 337 18.24 22.07 -3.06
CA PRO A 337 17.25 22.92 -2.39
C PRO A 337 16.53 22.19 -1.25
N LEU A 338 16.02 22.93 -0.26
CA LEU A 338 15.40 22.30 0.92
C LEU A 338 14.05 21.68 0.56
N GLU A 339 13.28 22.36 -0.27
CA GLU A 339 11.99 21.97 -0.82
C GLU A 339 12.03 20.65 -1.59
N THR A 340 13.20 20.25 -2.12
CA THR A 340 13.37 18.95 -2.79
C THR A 340 13.20 17.78 -1.82
N LEU A 341 13.55 17.96 -0.54
CA LEU A 341 13.51 16.89 0.47
C LEU A 341 12.53 17.13 1.62
N TRP A 342 12.12 18.39 1.85
CA TRP A 342 11.33 18.80 3.01
C TRP A 342 9.90 19.19 2.63
N ARG A 343 8.93 18.53 3.26
CA ARG A 343 7.52 18.91 3.17
C ARG A 343 7.15 19.94 4.21
N ASP A 344 6.49 20.99 3.76
CA ASP A 344 5.95 22.06 4.57
C ASP A 344 4.76 21.59 5.39
N ARG A 345 4.48 22.34 6.46
CA ARG A 345 3.45 22.00 7.42
C ARG A 345 2.08 22.54 7.07
#